data_AF-E1ZNU8-F1
#
_entry.id   AF-E1ZNU8-F1
#
_cell.length_a   1.000
_cell.length_b   1.000
_cell.length_c   1.000
_cell.angle_alpha   90.00
_cell.angle_beta   90.00
_cell.angle_gamma   90.00
#
_symmetry.space_group_name_H-M   'P 1'
#
loop_
_entity.id
_entity.type
_entity.pdbx_description
1 polymer ?
#
loop_
_entity_poly.entity_id
_entity_poly.type
_entity_poly.pdbx_seq_one_letter_code
_entity_poly.pdbx_strand_id
1 'polypeptide(L)'
;MLRACLVSALLLLLDAHAAAAACVLNPEGVYGDVAGLGGCSACDATNSTCLECAEFFTLTSSGDCKLNKCVEAPDGIEGDVTTLGGCKTCAADNETCLECWDFFGLTSDGTCVMCDPDRYTDDFVCANCTGDDPNFCTDCSGNIEGDNAYGYFASEDGRCTVCPAEDCMACQNLNGTCTQCKQGMGLMPDGSCRACSDGSDCIFCDGDVDTCTECYSGYFPEPKTGKCKKCPQDCERCSSADTCEVCSGWGHTLDTKTGQCVKVKLSLQRWYWHSEREGPLREQPLNGLGISAGLCTEGCTNCPTSPDLCQTCDSGYTNTSDGGCARCSDPHCSMCEAGVDACTVCDDPDSKYGVDLVTGKCVECRLEHCANCQDDASVCRWCNDGYWNDQAAGLCTVCKGSCARCSTNMEGEEECDWCLEGFEFDDEDSAGRKCIPVAS
;
A
#
# COMPACT_ATOMS: atom_id res chain seq x y z
N MET A 1 60.25 -15.52 40.80
CA MET A 1 59.93 -15.16 39.40
C MET A 1 58.64 -15.82 38.90
N LEU A 2 58.41 -17.12 39.11
CA LEU A 2 57.14 -17.78 38.70
C LEU A 2 55.86 -17.20 39.35
N ARG A 3 55.90 -16.76 40.62
CA ARG A 3 54.73 -16.17 41.32
C ARG A 3 54.33 -14.77 40.81
N ALA A 4 55.22 -14.03 40.15
CA ALA A 4 54.90 -12.71 39.62
C ALA A 4 54.22 -12.79 38.24
N CYS A 5 54.64 -13.75 37.40
CA CYS A 5 53.98 -14.00 36.10
C CYS A 5 52.54 -14.51 36.25
N LEU A 6 52.26 -15.33 37.27
CA LEU A 6 50.91 -15.85 37.53
C LEU A 6 49.92 -14.77 38.00
N VAL A 7 50.39 -13.75 38.73
CA VAL A 7 49.53 -12.64 39.19
C VAL A 7 49.26 -11.65 38.04
N SER A 8 50.24 -11.36 37.19
CA SER A 8 50.02 -10.53 35.99
C SER A 8 49.16 -11.23 34.92
N ALA A 9 49.27 -12.56 34.77
CA ALA A 9 48.39 -13.32 33.88
C ALA A 9 46.95 -13.42 34.43
N LEU A 10 46.76 -13.52 35.75
CA LEU A 10 45.43 -13.48 36.36
C LEU A 10 44.77 -12.10 36.25
N LEU A 11 45.53 -11.01 36.42
CA LEU A 11 45.04 -9.64 36.24
C LEU A 11 44.58 -9.37 34.80
N LEU A 12 45.35 -9.83 33.80
CA LEU A 12 44.96 -9.73 32.38
C LEU A 12 43.73 -10.58 32.02
N LEU A 13 43.52 -11.72 32.71
CA LEU A 13 42.32 -12.54 32.54
C LEU A 13 41.10 -11.92 33.24
N LEU A 14 41.28 -11.22 34.36
CA LEU A 14 40.22 -10.49 35.06
C LEU A 14 39.75 -9.25 34.28
N ASP A 15 40.66 -8.52 33.62
CA ASP A 15 40.31 -7.38 32.77
C ASP A 15 39.56 -7.81 31.49
N ALA A 16 39.91 -8.97 30.91
CA ALA A 16 39.21 -9.53 29.75
C ALA A 16 37.78 -10.03 30.08
N HIS A 17 37.54 -10.50 31.30
CA HIS A 17 36.19 -10.88 31.74
C HIS A 17 35.34 -9.66 32.11
N ALA A 18 35.95 -8.54 32.53
CA ALA A 18 35.24 -7.29 32.77
C ALA A 18 34.81 -6.60 31.46
N ALA A 19 35.64 -6.65 30.41
CA ALA A 19 35.30 -6.15 29.08
C ALA A 19 34.21 -7.01 28.39
N ALA A 20 34.25 -8.34 28.56
CA ALA A 20 33.23 -9.24 28.03
C ALA A 20 31.87 -9.11 28.73
N ALA A 21 31.83 -8.67 30.00
CA ALA A 21 30.58 -8.47 30.75
C ALA A 21 29.81 -7.21 30.34
N ALA A 22 30.43 -6.27 29.60
CA ALA A 22 29.74 -5.08 29.09
C ALA A 22 28.91 -5.37 27.83
N CYS A 23 29.18 -6.49 27.13
CA CYS A 23 28.44 -6.91 25.93
C CYS A 23 27.52 -8.11 26.23
N VAL A 24 26.60 -7.96 27.17
CA VAL A 24 25.49 -8.93 27.29
C VAL A 24 24.44 -8.55 26.25
N LEU A 25 24.50 -9.21 25.08
CA LEU A 25 23.38 -9.30 24.16
C LEU A 25 22.19 -9.89 24.94
N ASN A 26 21.13 -9.11 25.12
CA ASN A 26 19.88 -9.61 25.65
C ASN A 26 19.23 -10.50 24.55
N PRO A 27 19.03 -11.82 24.76
CA PRO A 27 18.42 -12.68 23.76
C PRO A 27 16.90 -12.50 23.66
N GLU A 28 16.29 -11.70 24.54
CA GLU A 28 14.86 -11.43 24.55
C GLU A 28 14.61 -9.96 24.20
N GLY A 29 14.06 -9.73 23.00
CA GLY A 29 13.74 -8.42 22.44
C GLY A 29 12.66 -7.68 23.22
N VAL A 30 13.00 -7.14 24.38
CA VAL A 30 12.15 -6.21 25.13
C VAL A 30 12.96 -4.95 25.45
N TYR A 31 12.46 -3.82 24.96
CA TYR A 31 12.91 -2.47 25.30
C TYR A 31 12.91 -2.29 26.83
N GLY A 32 14.10 -2.35 27.44
CA GLY A 32 14.26 -2.18 28.88
C GLY A 32 15.67 -1.72 29.22
N ASP A 33 15.74 -0.54 29.84
CA ASP A 33 16.95 0.17 30.28
C ASP A 33 18.03 -0.73 30.89
N VAL A 34 19.15 -0.85 30.19
CA VAL A 34 20.45 -1.20 30.80
C VAL A 34 21.44 -0.10 30.42
N ALA A 35 21.81 0.70 31.42
CA ALA A 35 22.71 1.82 31.28
C ALA A 35 24.09 1.36 30.76
N GLY A 36 24.41 1.70 29.50
CA GLY A 36 25.79 1.63 29.02
C GLY A 36 25.97 1.57 27.50
N LEU A 37 25.21 0.73 26.79
CA LEU A 37 25.42 0.49 25.35
C LEU A 37 24.08 0.33 24.60
N GLY A 38 23.16 1.26 24.86
CA GLY A 38 21.81 1.26 24.26
C GLY A 38 21.85 1.20 22.74
N GLY A 39 21.22 0.19 22.16
CA GLY A 39 21.02 0.07 20.72
C GLY A 39 22.25 -0.35 19.92
N CYS A 40 23.23 -1.04 20.50
CA CYS A 40 24.34 -1.61 19.73
C CYS A 40 24.00 -3.01 19.18
N SER A 41 24.10 -3.22 17.88
CA SER A 41 23.84 -4.49 17.19
C SER A 41 25.11 -5.32 16.95
N ALA A 42 26.29 -4.69 16.92
CA ALA A 42 27.58 -5.39 16.87
C ALA A 42 28.68 -4.65 17.65
N CYS A 43 29.50 -5.36 18.43
CA CYS A 43 30.55 -4.76 19.28
C CYS A 43 31.96 -5.27 18.96
N ASP A 44 32.97 -4.44 19.20
CA ASP A 44 34.38 -4.84 19.26
C ASP A 44 34.73 -5.39 20.66
N ALA A 45 34.94 -6.70 20.74
CA ALA A 45 35.27 -7.42 21.97
C ALA A 45 36.59 -6.99 22.63
N THR A 46 37.46 -6.25 21.93
CA THR A 46 38.77 -5.82 22.46
C THR A 46 38.72 -4.48 23.18
N ASN A 47 37.87 -3.55 22.73
CA ASN A 47 37.79 -2.18 23.25
C ASN A 47 36.43 -1.81 23.84
N SER A 48 35.45 -2.73 23.84
CA SER A 48 34.09 -2.48 24.33
C SER A 48 33.38 -1.32 23.60
N THR A 49 33.75 -1.06 22.34
CA THR A 49 33.11 -0.05 21.48
C THR A 49 32.12 -0.70 20.53
N CYS A 50 31.03 0.00 20.25
CA CYS A 50 30.07 -0.41 19.24
C CYS A 50 30.64 -0.24 17.82
N LEU A 51 30.39 -1.22 16.96
CA LEU A 51 30.75 -1.23 15.54
C LEU A 51 29.54 -0.94 14.66
N GLU A 52 28.37 -1.44 15.04
CA GLU A 52 27.10 -1.21 14.33
C GLU A 52 25.99 -0.98 15.34
N CYS A 53 25.15 0.02 15.07
CA CYS A 53 23.96 0.31 15.86
C CYS A 53 22.72 -0.36 15.28
N ALA A 54 21.77 -0.68 16.14
CA ALA A 54 20.42 -1.12 15.80
C ALA A 54 19.64 0.00 15.09
N GLU A 55 18.50 -0.35 14.50
CA GLU A 55 17.61 0.61 13.85
C GLU A 55 17.25 1.77 14.80
N PHE A 56 17.22 2.99 14.25
CA PHE A 56 17.00 4.26 14.98
C PHE A 56 18.17 4.78 15.84
N PHE A 57 19.36 4.20 15.73
CA PHE A 57 20.57 4.68 16.43
C PHE A 57 21.68 5.07 15.46
N THR A 58 22.49 6.07 15.83
CA THR A 58 23.69 6.52 15.10
C THR A 58 24.95 6.26 15.91
N LEU A 59 25.99 5.76 15.23
CA LEU A 59 27.29 5.51 15.84
C LEU A 59 28.04 6.83 16.02
N THR A 60 28.39 7.16 17.26
CA THR A 60 29.17 8.36 17.59
C THR A 60 30.66 8.14 17.35
N SER A 61 31.43 9.22 17.27
CA SER A 61 32.89 9.16 17.19
C SER A 61 33.57 8.59 18.44
N SER A 62 32.84 8.43 19.56
CA SER A 62 33.32 7.74 20.77
C SER A 62 33.10 6.23 20.74
N GLY A 63 32.43 5.71 19.70
CA GLY A 63 32.10 4.28 19.60
C GLY A 63 30.87 3.88 20.41
N ASP A 64 29.97 4.82 20.69
CA ASP A 64 28.69 4.59 21.37
C ASP A 64 27.52 4.73 20.39
N CYS A 65 26.41 4.05 20.63
CA CYS A 65 25.17 4.28 19.88
C CYS A 65 24.32 5.33 20.57
N LYS A 66 23.96 6.37 19.82
CA LYS A 66 23.04 7.42 20.27
C LYS A 66 21.69 7.22 19.58
N LEU A 67 20.62 7.20 20.37
CA LEU A 67 19.27 7.18 19.81
C LEU A 67 19.06 8.43 18.95
N ASN A 68 18.61 8.24 17.72
CA ASN A 68 18.29 9.33 16.81
C ASN A 68 17.13 10.13 17.40
N LYS A 69 17.25 11.46 17.36
CA LYS A 69 16.15 12.34 17.78
C LYS A 69 15.10 12.48 16.69
N CYS A 70 15.54 12.37 15.44
CA CYS A 70 14.69 12.36 14.27
C CYS A 70 14.67 10.95 13.68
N VAL A 71 13.47 10.44 13.44
CA VAL A 71 13.23 9.19 12.72
C VAL A 71 12.23 9.51 11.62
N GLU A 72 12.56 9.13 10.38
CA GLU A 72 11.64 9.31 9.25
C GLU A 72 10.51 8.29 9.36
N ALA A 73 9.26 8.75 9.24
CA ALA A 73 8.07 7.91 9.16
C ALA A 73 7.72 7.69 7.68
N PRO A 74 8.10 6.56 7.06
CA PRO A 74 7.92 6.36 5.61
C PRO A 74 6.45 6.27 5.19
N ASP A 75 5.59 5.79 6.10
CA ASP A 75 4.17 5.57 5.85
C ASP A 75 3.30 6.77 6.30
N GLY A 76 3.94 7.89 6.69
CA GLY A 76 3.25 9.10 7.14
C GLY A 76 2.31 8.85 8.32
N ILE A 77 1.09 9.36 8.22
CA ILE A 77 0.06 9.23 9.27
C ILE A 77 -0.63 7.87 9.28
N GLU A 78 -0.56 7.12 8.19
CA GLU A 78 -1.09 5.75 8.12
C GLU A 78 -0.20 4.76 8.87
N GLY A 79 1.03 5.17 9.22
CA GLY A 79 1.97 4.42 10.05
C GLY A 79 1.81 4.63 11.55
N ASP A 80 2.74 4.08 12.33
CA ASP A 80 2.77 4.26 13.79
C ASP A 80 3.27 5.66 14.17
N VAL A 81 2.36 6.63 14.11
CA VAL A 81 2.59 8.02 14.53
C VAL A 81 2.91 8.16 16.02
N THR A 82 2.61 7.13 16.84
CA THR A 82 2.85 7.19 18.29
C THR A 82 4.31 6.93 18.65
N THR A 83 5.03 6.18 17.81
CA THR A 83 6.43 5.82 18.04
C THR A 83 7.40 6.53 17.11
N LEU A 84 7.06 6.73 15.84
CA LEU A 84 7.94 7.35 14.83
C LEU A 84 7.77 8.88 14.74
N GLY A 85 6.64 9.41 15.21
CA GLY A 85 6.31 10.83 15.09
C GLY A 85 5.93 11.25 13.66
N GLY A 86 5.88 12.56 13.41
CA GLY A 86 5.42 13.13 12.14
C GLY A 86 6.51 13.59 11.17
N CYS A 87 7.77 13.18 11.36
CA CYS A 87 8.86 13.62 10.50
C CYS A 87 8.88 12.83 9.19
N LYS A 88 8.91 13.56 8.08
CA LYS A 88 9.02 12.98 6.74
C LYS A 88 10.48 12.82 6.30
N THR A 89 11.29 13.84 6.55
CA THR A 89 12.70 13.86 6.14
C THR A 89 13.57 14.38 7.27
N CYS A 90 14.57 13.60 7.66
CA CYS A 90 15.54 13.99 8.68
C CYS A 90 16.76 14.70 8.07
N ALA A 91 17.40 15.55 8.87
CA ALA A 91 18.74 16.05 8.56
C ALA A 91 19.74 14.90 8.59
N ALA A 92 20.86 15.05 7.89
CA ALA A 92 21.87 13.99 7.76
C ALA A 92 22.51 13.54 9.08
N ASP A 93 22.41 14.35 10.14
CA ASP A 93 22.85 14.02 11.50
C ASP A 93 21.78 13.31 12.34
N ASN A 94 20.58 13.12 11.79
CA ASN A 94 19.39 12.57 12.45
C ASN A 94 19.04 13.28 13.77
N GLU A 95 19.47 14.54 13.93
CA GLU A 95 19.17 15.33 15.13
C GLU A 95 17.90 16.16 14.97
N THR A 96 17.59 16.58 13.75
CA THR A 96 16.46 17.46 13.44
C THR A 96 15.71 16.98 12.21
N CYS A 97 14.41 17.23 12.20
CA CYS A 97 13.54 17.08 11.06
C CYS A 97 13.63 18.32 10.16
N LEU A 98 13.59 18.09 8.85
CA LEU A 98 13.61 19.15 7.83
C LEU A 98 12.23 19.39 7.21
N GLU A 99 11.40 18.35 7.19
CA GLU A 99 10.08 18.37 6.58
C GLU A 99 9.14 17.47 7.39
N CYS A 100 7.99 18.00 7.77
CA CYS A 100 6.95 17.22 8.43
C CYS A 100 5.93 16.70 7.42
N TRP A 101 5.27 15.60 7.76
CA TRP A 101 4.05 15.20 7.06
C TRP A 101 2.93 16.20 7.29
N ASP A 102 1.90 16.11 6.43
CA ASP A 102 0.65 16.84 6.65
C ASP A 102 0.14 16.58 8.07
N PHE A 103 -0.65 17.50 8.61
CA PHE A 103 -1.18 17.53 9.98
C PHE A 103 -0.12 17.72 11.07
N PHE A 104 1.13 18.00 10.70
CA PHE A 104 2.20 18.38 11.61
C PHE A 104 2.81 19.74 11.25
N GLY A 105 3.30 20.46 12.25
CA GLY A 105 4.06 21.69 12.11
C GLY A 105 5.52 21.50 12.50
N LEU A 106 6.45 22.04 11.71
CA LEU A 106 7.87 22.05 12.04
C LEU A 106 8.18 23.16 13.05
N THR A 107 8.70 22.80 14.22
CA THR A 107 9.16 23.73 15.25
C THR A 107 10.51 24.33 14.86
N SER A 108 10.87 25.44 15.50
CA SER A 108 12.17 26.08 15.27
C SER A 108 13.38 25.24 15.72
N ASP A 109 13.17 24.23 16.55
CA ASP A 109 14.21 23.27 16.97
C ASP A 109 14.29 22.02 16.08
N GLY A 110 13.47 21.94 15.02
CA GLY A 110 13.50 20.83 14.07
C GLY A 110 12.72 19.60 14.53
N THR A 111 11.61 19.79 15.24
CA THR A 111 10.71 18.71 15.67
C THR A 111 9.36 18.87 14.95
N CYS A 112 8.74 17.75 14.58
CA CYS A 112 7.38 17.78 14.06
C CYS A 112 6.38 17.59 15.19
N VAL A 113 5.48 18.55 15.36
CA VAL A 113 4.40 18.47 16.35
C VAL A 113 3.06 18.44 15.65
N MET A 114 2.17 17.58 16.14
CA MET A 114 0.84 17.42 15.55
C MET A 114 0.04 18.71 15.74
N CYS A 115 -0.64 19.14 14.68
CA CYS A 115 -1.56 20.27 14.74
C CYS A 115 -2.74 19.94 15.66
N ASP A 116 -3.24 20.94 16.39
CA ASP A 116 -4.18 20.73 17.50
C ASP A 116 -5.45 19.96 17.05
N PRO A 117 -5.70 18.73 17.57
CA PRO A 117 -6.85 17.89 17.24
C PRO A 117 -8.21 18.55 17.54
N ASP A 118 -8.27 19.52 18.45
CA ASP A 118 -9.53 20.22 18.78
C ASP A 118 -9.97 21.20 17.68
N ARG A 119 -9.14 21.40 16.64
CA ARG A 119 -9.50 22.17 15.43
C ARG A 119 -10.10 21.32 14.31
N TYR A 120 -10.29 20.03 14.53
CA TYR A 120 -10.83 19.11 13.55
C TYR A 120 -12.34 19.10 13.73
N THR A 121 -13.08 19.49 12.70
CA THR A 121 -14.53 19.29 12.64
C THR A 121 -14.83 18.23 11.59
N ASP A 122 -16.08 17.75 11.56
CA ASP A 122 -16.52 16.83 10.50
C ASP A 122 -16.37 17.45 9.08
N ASP A 123 -16.23 18.78 9.00
CA ASP A 123 -16.22 19.56 7.76
C ASP A 123 -14.81 19.95 7.28
N PHE A 124 -13.87 20.20 8.19
CA PHE A 124 -12.50 20.62 7.85
C PHE A 124 -11.46 20.16 8.85
N VAL A 125 -10.22 20.16 8.38
CA VAL A 125 -9.04 19.83 9.16
C VAL A 125 -7.90 20.82 8.90
N CYS A 126 -7.11 21.10 9.94
CA CYS A 126 -5.86 21.82 9.79
C CYS A 126 -4.81 20.90 9.16
N ALA A 127 -4.54 21.11 7.86
CA ALA A 127 -3.60 20.30 7.10
C ALA A 127 -2.15 20.66 7.41
N ASN A 128 -1.84 21.91 7.76
CA ASN A 128 -0.53 22.31 8.25
C ASN A 128 -0.66 23.40 9.29
N CYS A 129 0.27 23.44 10.25
CA CYS A 129 0.32 24.45 11.30
C CYS A 129 1.74 24.93 11.54
N THR A 130 1.87 25.99 12.33
CA THR A 130 3.17 26.41 12.85
C THR A 130 3.59 25.47 13.97
N GLY A 131 4.79 24.87 13.92
CA GLY A 131 5.20 23.93 14.96
C GLY A 131 5.32 24.58 16.35
N ASP A 132 5.83 25.81 16.42
CA ASP A 132 5.95 26.52 17.70
C ASP A 132 4.59 27.02 18.26
N ASP A 133 3.52 26.98 17.45
CA ASP A 133 2.14 27.23 17.87
C ASP A 133 1.17 26.33 17.08
N PRO A 134 0.94 25.08 17.54
CA PRO A 134 0.11 24.10 16.82
C PRO A 134 -1.36 24.50 16.65
N ASN A 135 -1.79 25.57 17.32
CA ASN A 135 -3.12 26.16 17.15
C ASN A 135 -3.21 27.10 15.95
N PHE A 136 -2.06 27.57 15.45
CA PHE A 136 -1.97 28.47 14.32
C PHE A 136 -1.87 27.65 13.05
N CYS A 137 -3.02 27.48 12.40
CA CYS A 137 -3.09 26.77 11.14
C CYS A 137 -2.53 27.62 9.99
N THR A 138 -1.70 27.02 9.14
CA THR A 138 -1.10 27.65 7.96
C THR A 138 -1.69 27.10 6.66
N ASP A 139 -2.32 25.93 6.72
CA ASP A 139 -3.03 25.34 5.59
C ASP A 139 -4.21 24.48 6.06
N CYS A 140 -5.30 24.52 5.31
CA CYS A 140 -6.55 23.87 5.70
C CYS A 140 -7.00 22.94 4.58
N SER A 141 -7.46 21.74 4.95
CA SER A 141 -8.08 20.80 4.03
C SER A 141 -9.54 20.60 4.43
N GLY A 142 -10.44 20.61 3.44
CA GLY A 142 -11.85 20.30 3.63
C GLY A 142 -12.12 18.81 3.44
N ASN A 143 -13.24 18.31 3.98
CA ASN A 143 -13.67 16.95 3.71
C ASN A 143 -14.02 16.78 2.21
N ILE A 144 -13.23 15.98 1.49
CA ILE A 144 -13.35 15.75 0.03
C ILE A 144 -14.49 14.77 -0.29
N GLU A 145 -15.05 14.07 0.70
CA GLU A 145 -15.99 12.96 0.47
C GLU A 145 -17.48 13.36 0.34
N GLY A 146 -17.80 14.66 0.25
CA GLY A 146 -19.18 15.15 0.16
C GLY A 146 -19.55 15.85 -1.17
N ASP A 147 -20.82 15.73 -1.59
CA ASP A 147 -21.43 16.45 -2.73
C ASP A 147 -21.36 18.00 -2.61
N ASN A 148 -20.94 18.51 -1.46
CA ASN A 148 -20.74 19.94 -1.18
C ASN A 148 -19.28 20.23 -0.81
N ALA A 149 -18.33 19.93 -1.71
CA ALA A 149 -16.92 20.29 -1.55
C ALA A 149 -16.76 21.82 -1.53
N TYR A 150 -16.73 22.42 -0.35
CA TYR A 150 -16.33 23.81 -0.13
C TYR A 150 -14.83 23.86 0.14
N GLY A 151 -14.14 24.86 -0.42
CA GLY A 151 -12.76 25.12 -0.07
C GLY A 151 -12.65 25.78 1.31
N TYR A 152 -11.56 25.51 2.01
CA TYR A 152 -11.17 26.18 3.25
C TYR A 152 -9.80 26.85 3.08
N PHE A 153 -9.56 27.90 3.85
CA PHE A 153 -8.25 28.54 3.93
C PHE A 153 -7.91 28.90 5.38
N ALA A 154 -6.62 28.97 5.65
CA ALA A 154 -6.08 29.49 6.91
C ALA A 154 -6.15 31.02 6.91
N SER A 155 -6.94 31.60 7.81
CA SER A 155 -7.03 33.05 8.02
C SER A 155 -5.77 33.64 8.66
N GLU A 156 -5.69 34.98 8.72
CA GLU A 156 -4.57 35.69 9.36
C GLU A 156 -4.40 35.34 10.85
N ASP A 157 -5.47 34.94 11.54
CA ASP A 157 -5.44 34.48 12.94
C ASP A 157 -5.23 32.96 13.09
N GLY A 158 -4.85 32.27 12.01
CA GLY A 158 -4.51 30.85 12.02
C GLY A 158 -5.72 29.92 12.17
N ARG A 159 -6.91 30.36 11.73
CA ARG A 159 -8.14 29.55 11.78
C ARG A 159 -8.54 29.10 10.39
N CYS A 160 -9.04 27.88 10.28
CA CYS A 160 -9.66 27.44 9.04
C CYS A 160 -11.05 28.05 8.89
N THR A 161 -11.26 28.69 7.75
CA THR A 161 -12.54 29.32 7.38
C THR A 161 -12.88 28.97 5.95
N VAL A 162 -14.18 28.91 5.64
CA VAL A 162 -14.65 28.62 4.28
C VAL A 162 -14.22 29.73 3.34
N CYS A 163 -13.85 29.37 2.10
CA CYS A 163 -13.54 30.34 1.06
C CYS A 163 -14.67 31.37 0.90
N PRO A 164 -14.37 32.69 0.92
CA PRO A 164 -15.39 33.74 0.85
C PRO A 164 -16.18 33.76 -0.45
N ALA A 165 -15.56 33.34 -1.56
CA ALA A 165 -16.23 33.27 -2.85
C ALA A 165 -17.14 32.04 -2.91
N GLU A 166 -18.40 32.25 -3.32
CA GLU A 166 -19.33 31.15 -3.55
C GLU A 166 -18.79 30.22 -4.66
N ASP A 167 -19.02 28.92 -4.47
CA ASP A 167 -18.56 27.86 -5.37
C ASP A 167 -17.05 27.82 -5.63
N CYS A 168 -16.28 28.38 -4.70
CA CYS A 168 -14.84 28.23 -4.65
C CYS A 168 -14.46 26.91 -3.96
N MET A 169 -13.67 26.07 -4.63
CA MET A 169 -13.17 24.80 -4.08
C MET A 169 -11.76 24.92 -3.50
N ALA A 170 -10.98 25.92 -3.92
CA ALA A 170 -9.69 26.25 -3.32
C ALA A 170 -9.47 27.77 -3.35
N CYS A 171 -8.95 28.30 -2.26
CA CYS A 171 -8.60 29.72 -2.15
C CYS A 171 -7.27 29.90 -1.45
N GLN A 172 -6.66 31.06 -1.67
CA GLN A 172 -5.36 31.40 -1.12
C GLN A 172 -5.44 31.59 0.40
N ASN A 173 -4.50 30.96 1.12
CA ASN A 173 -4.31 31.21 2.54
C ASN A 173 -4.07 32.71 2.83
N LEU A 174 -4.42 33.13 4.04
CA LEU A 174 -4.42 34.50 4.59
C LEU A 174 -5.53 35.41 4.06
N ASN A 175 -5.79 35.44 2.74
CA ASN A 175 -6.70 36.42 2.14
C ASN A 175 -8.01 35.83 1.57
N GLY A 176 -8.10 34.50 1.42
CA GLY A 176 -9.29 33.81 0.91
C GLY A 176 -9.61 34.08 -0.56
N THR A 177 -8.67 34.63 -1.34
CA THR A 177 -8.90 34.88 -2.78
C THR A 177 -9.06 33.54 -3.49
N CYS A 178 -10.15 33.36 -4.24
CA CYS A 178 -10.39 32.10 -4.93
C CYS A 178 -9.32 31.83 -5.98
N THR A 179 -8.81 30.60 -5.99
CA THR A 179 -7.81 30.11 -6.95
C THR A 179 -8.35 28.96 -7.78
N GLN A 180 -9.43 28.31 -7.35
CA GLN A 180 -10.09 27.25 -8.09
C GLN A 180 -11.59 27.21 -7.79
N CYS A 181 -12.41 27.16 -8.85
CA CYS A 181 -13.86 27.03 -8.76
C CYS A 181 -14.30 25.58 -8.87
N LYS A 182 -15.51 25.26 -8.40
CA LYS A 182 -16.14 23.97 -8.63
C LYS A 182 -16.26 23.65 -10.12
N GLN A 183 -16.32 22.36 -10.44
CA GLN A 183 -16.52 21.87 -11.81
C GLN A 183 -17.79 22.50 -12.44
N GLY A 184 -17.69 22.88 -13.71
CA GLY A 184 -18.72 23.60 -14.46
C GLY A 184 -18.69 25.13 -14.30
N MET A 185 -17.66 25.67 -13.63
CA MET A 185 -17.50 27.10 -13.37
C MET A 185 -16.09 27.57 -13.75
N GLY A 186 -15.95 28.85 -14.04
CA GLY A 186 -14.67 29.50 -14.37
C GLY A 186 -14.28 30.55 -13.35
N LEU A 187 -12.99 30.61 -13.02
CA LEU A 187 -12.38 31.64 -12.20
C LEU A 187 -12.21 32.93 -13.01
N MET A 188 -12.85 33.99 -12.56
CA MET A 188 -12.83 35.29 -13.21
C MET A 188 -11.67 36.16 -12.73
N PRO A 189 -11.26 37.20 -13.48
CA PRO A 189 -10.17 38.09 -13.08
C PRO A 189 -10.39 38.85 -11.76
N ASP A 190 -11.64 38.95 -11.28
CA ASP A 190 -12.00 39.55 -10.00
C ASP A 190 -12.00 38.55 -8.83
N GLY A 191 -11.63 37.29 -9.08
CA GLY A 191 -11.61 36.22 -8.08
C GLY A 191 -12.97 35.57 -7.82
N SER A 192 -14.00 35.87 -8.61
CA SER A 192 -15.32 35.24 -8.52
C SER A 192 -15.42 33.98 -9.37
N CYS A 193 -16.24 33.02 -8.92
CA CYS A 193 -16.60 31.83 -9.69
C CYS A 193 -17.92 32.07 -10.42
N ARG A 194 -17.94 31.83 -11.74
CA ARG A 194 -19.15 31.98 -12.56
C ARG A 194 -19.36 30.76 -13.43
N ALA A 195 -20.61 30.32 -13.54
CA ALA A 195 -20.99 29.17 -14.35
C ALA A 195 -20.64 29.38 -15.83
N CYS A 196 -20.15 28.33 -16.48
CA CYS A 196 -19.81 28.34 -17.90
C CYS A 196 -21.06 28.35 -18.78
N SER A 197 -21.03 29.12 -19.87
CA SER A 197 -22.17 29.29 -20.78
C SER A 197 -22.52 28.02 -21.56
N ASP A 198 -21.53 27.17 -21.86
CA ASP A 198 -21.72 25.87 -22.54
C ASP A 198 -22.22 24.75 -21.60
N GLY A 199 -22.51 25.06 -20.33
CA GLY A 199 -23.21 24.17 -19.40
C GLY A 199 -22.51 22.82 -19.17
N SER A 200 -23.27 21.71 -19.32
CA SER A 200 -22.85 20.34 -18.97
C SER A 200 -21.75 19.74 -19.85
N ASP A 201 -21.33 20.42 -20.92
CA ASP A 201 -20.26 19.94 -21.80
C ASP A 201 -18.90 20.56 -21.43
N CYS A 202 -18.89 21.61 -20.59
CA CYS A 202 -17.69 22.33 -20.15
C CYS A 202 -17.36 22.08 -18.67
N ILE A 203 -16.11 21.69 -18.38
CA ILE A 203 -15.60 21.53 -17.01
C ILE A 203 -15.11 22.88 -16.47
N PHE A 204 -14.29 23.62 -17.22
CA PHE A 204 -13.70 24.89 -16.78
C PHE A 204 -13.74 25.95 -17.89
N CYS A 205 -13.94 27.20 -17.50
CA CYS A 205 -14.02 28.37 -18.40
C CYS A 205 -13.32 29.60 -17.78
N ASP A 206 -12.09 29.42 -17.32
CA ASP A 206 -11.35 30.46 -16.60
C ASP A 206 -11.11 31.69 -17.47
N GLY A 207 -11.26 32.87 -16.85
CA GLY A 207 -11.11 34.18 -17.48
C GLY A 207 -12.30 34.65 -18.32
N ASP A 208 -13.08 33.74 -18.91
CA ASP A 208 -14.25 34.05 -19.74
C ASP A 208 -15.28 32.91 -19.76
N VAL A 209 -16.49 33.18 -19.24
CA VAL A 209 -17.58 32.20 -19.15
C VAL A 209 -18.06 31.65 -20.49
N ASP A 210 -17.80 32.37 -21.59
CA ASP A 210 -18.19 31.95 -22.95
C ASP A 210 -17.11 31.08 -23.63
N THR A 211 -15.92 30.99 -23.04
CA THR A 211 -14.77 30.26 -23.59
C THR A 211 -14.39 29.11 -22.66
N CYS A 212 -14.75 27.89 -23.05
CA CYS A 212 -14.37 26.69 -22.31
C CYS A 212 -12.88 26.37 -22.51
N THR A 213 -12.15 26.23 -21.41
CA THR A 213 -10.74 25.84 -21.39
C THR A 213 -10.57 24.33 -21.29
N GLU A 214 -11.54 23.64 -20.67
CA GLU A 214 -11.52 22.18 -20.51
C GLU A 214 -12.93 21.61 -20.59
N CYS A 215 -13.14 20.59 -21.44
CA CYS A 215 -14.45 19.99 -21.70
C CYS A 215 -14.59 18.62 -21.02
N TYR A 216 -15.82 18.18 -20.78
CA TYR A 216 -16.07 16.84 -20.25
C TYR A 216 -15.57 15.74 -21.18
N SER A 217 -15.29 14.57 -20.61
CA SER A 217 -14.87 13.38 -21.36
C SER A 217 -15.81 13.11 -22.54
N GLY A 218 -15.23 12.85 -23.71
CA GLY A 218 -15.94 12.73 -24.98
C GLY A 218 -16.15 14.04 -25.73
N TYR A 219 -15.59 15.15 -25.24
CA TYR A 219 -15.60 16.47 -25.90
C TYR A 219 -14.20 17.10 -25.93
N PHE A 220 -14.01 18.06 -26.83
CA PHE A 220 -12.79 18.87 -26.93
C PHE A 220 -13.13 20.35 -27.12
N PRO A 221 -12.29 21.28 -26.61
CA PRO A 221 -12.50 22.70 -26.80
C PRO A 221 -12.13 23.09 -28.24
N GLU A 222 -13.07 23.63 -29.00
CA GLU A 222 -12.81 24.10 -30.35
C GLU A 222 -11.91 25.35 -30.33
N PRO A 223 -10.71 25.34 -30.94
CA PRO A 223 -9.73 26.42 -30.77
C PRO A 223 -10.17 27.81 -31.24
N LYS A 224 -11.19 27.88 -32.11
CA LYS A 224 -11.68 29.15 -32.68
C LYS A 224 -12.81 29.78 -31.88
N THR A 225 -13.57 28.96 -31.17
CA THR A 225 -14.82 29.37 -30.54
C THR A 225 -14.80 29.17 -29.03
N GLY A 226 -13.87 28.37 -28.50
CA GLY A 226 -13.87 27.97 -27.10
C GLY A 226 -15.02 27.03 -26.74
N LYS A 227 -15.81 26.56 -27.71
CA LYS A 227 -16.97 25.71 -27.44
C LYS A 227 -16.61 24.24 -27.41
N CYS A 228 -17.25 23.49 -26.53
CA CYS A 228 -17.04 22.05 -26.45
C CYS A 228 -17.72 21.34 -27.62
N LYS A 229 -16.92 20.66 -28.44
CA LYS A 229 -17.40 19.83 -29.53
C LYS A 229 -17.20 18.36 -29.21
N LYS A 230 -18.16 17.55 -29.63
CA LYS A 230 -18.12 16.11 -29.40
C LYS A 230 -16.95 15.47 -30.15
N CYS A 231 -16.28 14.55 -29.48
CA CYS A 231 -15.25 13.71 -30.06
C CYS A 231 -15.83 12.72 -31.10
N PRO A 232 -14.96 12.12 -31.94
CA PRO A 232 -15.31 10.97 -32.76
C PRO A 232 -15.99 9.85 -31.97
N GLN A 233 -16.65 8.93 -32.66
CA GLN A 233 -17.30 7.78 -32.01
C GLN A 233 -16.26 6.94 -31.24
N ASP A 234 -16.68 6.41 -30.08
CA ASP A 234 -15.87 5.55 -29.21
C ASP A 234 -14.55 6.22 -28.76
N CYS A 235 -14.57 7.55 -28.60
CA CYS A 235 -13.42 8.37 -28.22
C CYS A 235 -13.69 9.21 -26.96
N GLU A 236 -12.82 9.09 -25.97
CA GLU A 236 -12.90 9.78 -24.68
C GLU A 236 -12.13 11.09 -24.67
N ARG A 237 -10.99 11.14 -25.37
CA ARG A 237 -10.18 12.36 -25.51
C ARG A 237 -9.75 12.53 -26.95
N CYS A 238 -9.95 13.71 -27.50
CA CYS A 238 -9.65 14.02 -28.90
C CYS A 238 -9.10 15.44 -29.02
N SER A 239 -8.31 15.71 -30.06
CA SER A 239 -7.84 17.06 -30.43
C SER A 239 -8.71 17.72 -31.50
N SER A 240 -9.53 16.93 -32.19
CA SER A 240 -10.48 17.43 -33.17
C SER A 240 -11.67 16.47 -33.31
N ALA A 241 -12.69 16.90 -34.05
CA ALA A 241 -13.86 16.08 -34.35
C ALA A 241 -13.54 14.81 -35.17
N ASP A 242 -12.32 14.72 -35.73
CA ASP A 242 -11.87 13.60 -36.57
C ASP A 242 -10.64 12.87 -36.00
N THR A 243 -10.06 13.34 -34.90
CA THR A 243 -8.78 12.82 -34.37
C THR A 243 -8.89 12.49 -32.90
N CYS A 244 -8.99 11.20 -32.62
CA CYS A 244 -8.98 10.65 -31.28
C CYS A 244 -7.56 10.46 -30.75
N GLU A 245 -7.41 10.64 -29.44
CA GLU A 245 -6.17 10.43 -28.69
C GLU A 245 -6.32 9.30 -27.67
N VAL A 246 -7.53 9.14 -27.10
CA VAL A 246 -7.87 8.10 -26.13
C VAL A 246 -9.25 7.53 -26.46
N CYS A 247 -9.33 6.22 -26.67
CA CYS A 247 -10.57 5.53 -26.98
C CYS A 247 -11.44 5.30 -25.74
N SER A 248 -12.75 5.43 -25.89
CA SER A 248 -13.71 5.20 -24.81
C SER A 248 -13.86 3.70 -24.52
N GLY A 249 -13.59 3.33 -23.27
CA GLY A 249 -13.96 2.02 -22.71
C GLY A 249 -13.10 0.83 -23.17
N TRP A 250 -13.37 -0.32 -22.56
CA TRP A 250 -12.67 -1.58 -22.81
C TRP A 250 -13.04 -2.16 -24.19
N GLY A 251 -12.02 -2.55 -24.96
CA GLY A 251 -12.20 -3.24 -26.26
C GLY A 251 -12.12 -2.35 -27.50
N HIS A 252 -11.64 -1.11 -27.38
CA HIS A 252 -11.29 -0.24 -28.51
C HIS A 252 -9.80 0.12 -28.44
N THR A 253 -9.13 0.19 -29.60
CA THR A 253 -7.74 0.63 -29.73
C THR A 253 -7.64 1.78 -30.73
N LEU A 254 -6.70 2.70 -30.51
CA LEU A 254 -6.44 3.79 -31.42
C LEU A 254 -5.70 3.29 -32.67
N ASP A 255 -6.28 3.50 -33.85
CA ASP A 255 -5.55 3.37 -35.11
C ASP A 255 -4.77 4.66 -35.37
N THR A 256 -3.46 4.63 -35.14
CA THR A 256 -2.57 5.78 -35.27
C THR A 256 -2.46 6.33 -36.69
N LYS A 257 -2.91 5.59 -37.72
CA LYS A 257 -2.90 6.08 -39.11
C LYS A 257 -4.12 6.92 -39.43
N THR A 258 -5.28 6.57 -38.87
CA THR A 258 -6.55 7.25 -39.13
C THR A 258 -6.92 8.21 -38.01
N GLY A 259 -6.30 8.07 -36.83
CA GLY A 259 -6.69 8.80 -35.62
C GLY A 259 -8.06 8.37 -35.10
N GLN A 260 -8.52 7.16 -35.42
CA GLN A 260 -9.86 6.68 -35.03
C GLN A 260 -9.78 5.45 -34.14
N CYS A 261 -10.79 5.26 -33.30
CA CYS A 261 -10.91 4.10 -32.45
C CYS A 261 -11.53 2.94 -33.21
N VAL A 262 -10.84 1.81 -33.20
CA VAL A 262 -11.30 0.57 -33.82
C VAL A 262 -11.56 -0.48 -32.76
N LYS A 263 -12.68 -1.21 -32.92
CA LYS A 263 -13.04 -2.29 -32.00
C LYS A 263 -12.04 -3.42 -32.11
N VAL A 264 -11.44 -3.79 -30.98
CA VAL A 264 -10.60 -4.97 -30.87
C VAL A 264 -11.50 -6.19 -30.75
N LYS A 265 -11.24 -7.23 -31.55
CA LYS A 265 -11.80 -8.55 -31.27
C LYS A 265 -11.08 -9.11 -30.06
N LEU A 266 -11.60 -8.86 -28.87
CA LEU A 266 -11.25 -9.60 -27.68
C LEU A 266 -11.69 -11.05 -27.91
N SER A 267 -10.74 -11.95 -28.19
CA SER A 267 -10.94 -13.36 -27.95
C SER A 267 -10.98 -13.54 -26.44
N LEU A 268 -12.20 -13.45 -25.88
CA LEU A 268 -12.48 -13.73 -24.48
C LEU A 268 -12.03 -15.17 -24.18
N GLN A 269 -10.78 -15.33 -23.73
CA GLN A 269 -10.51 -16.42 -22.80
C GLN A 269 -11.08 -15.99 -21.45
N ARG A 270 -11.81 -16.92 -20.88
CA ARG A 270 -12.83 -16.76 -19.87
C ARG A 270 -12.13 -16.67 -18.52
N TRP A 271 -11.88 -15.45 -18.04
CA TRP A 271 -11.40 -15.25 -16.68
C TRP A 271 -12.57 -15.47 -15.73
N TYR A 272 -12.64 -16.68 -15.16
CA TYR A 272 -13.51 -16.99 -14.04
C TYR A 272 -12.83 -16.51 -12.76
N TRP A 273 -13.28 -15.38 -12.23
CA TRP A 273 -13.15 -15.12 -10.81
C TRP A 273 -14.30 -15.85 -10.11
N HIS A 274 -13.97 -16.86 -9.29
CA HIS A 274 -14.92 -17.47 -8.36
C HIS A 274 -15.16 -16.50 -7.20
N SER A 275 -16.34 -15.89 -7.18
CA SER A 275 -16.98 -15.42 -5.94
C SER A 275 -18.48 -15.35 -6.19
N GLU A 276 -19.19 -16.34 -5.67
CA GLU A 276 -20.65 -16.32 -5.61
C GLU A 276 -21.09 -15.23 -4.63
N ARG A 277 -21.53 -14.09 -5.14
CA ARG A 277 -22.55 -13.23 -4.50
C ARG A 277 -23.11 -12.28 -5.55
N GLU A 278 -24.38 -12.45 -5.87
CA GLU A 278 -25.10 -11.59 -6.81
C GLU A 278 -25.17 -10.14 -6.30
N GLY A 279 -24.58 -9.23 -7.07
CA GLY A 279 -24.71 -7.78 -6.93
C GLY A 279 -24.12 -7.09 -8.17
N PRO A 280 -24.71 -6.00 -8.70
CA PRO A 280 -24.18 -5.32 -9.87
C PRO A 280 -22.80 -4.73 -9.56
N LEU A 281 -21.84 -5.03 -10.42
CA LEU A 281 -20.44 -4.61 -10.33
C LEU A 281 -20.34 -3.10 -10.06
N ARG A 282 -19.86 -2.77 -8.86
CA ARG A 282 -19.32 -1.45 -8.51
C ARG A 282 -17.81 -1.58 -8.66
N GLU A 283 -17.30 -1.35 -9.87
CA GLU A 283 -15.86 -1.33 -10.15
C GLU A 283 -15.28 -0.02 -9.59
N GLN A 284 -14.28 -0.13 -8.71
CA GLN A 284 -13.55 1.03 -8.21
C GLN A 284 -12.53 1.52 -9.24
N PRO A 285 -12.32 2.85 -9.36
CA PRO A 285 -11.40 3.40 -10.35
C PRO A 285 -9.95 3.26 -9.88
N LEU A 286 -9.12 2.57 -10.66
CA LEU A 286 -7.67 2.79 -10.62
C LEU A 286 -7.38 4.13 -11.28
N ASN A 287 -7.57 5.20 -10.51
CA ASN A 287 -7.08 6.52 -10.84
C ASN A 287 -5.55 6.51 -10.74
N GLY A 288 -4.89 6.99 -11.78
CA GLY A 288 -3.49 7.37 -11.71
C GLY A 288 -2.53 6.24 -12.04
N LEU A 289 -2.27 6.03 -13.33
CA LEU A 289 -0.93 6.12 -13.92
C LEU A 289 -1.10 5.98 -15.43
N GLY A 290 -0.98 7.11 -16.12
CA GLY A 290 -1.02 7.18 -17.57
C GLY A 290 0.17 6.45 -18.17
N ILE A 291 -0.03 5.21 -18.58
CA ILE A 291 0.74 4.57 -19.64
C ILE A 291 -0.27 3.89 -20.54
N SER A 292 -0.22 4.24 -21.82
CA SER A 292 -0.89 3.57 -22.92
C SER A 292 -0.97 2.06 -22.67
N ALA A 293 -2.19 1.52 -22.58
CA ALA A 293 -2.45 0.09 -22.60
C ALA A 293 -2.01 -0.48 -23.97
N GLY A 294 -0.70 -0.65 -24.15
CA GLY A 294 -0.16 -1.61 -25.07
C GLY A 294 -0.54 -2.97 -24.51
N LEU A 295 -1.35 -3.73 -25.26
CA LEU A 295 -1.57 -5.13 -24.96
C LEU A 295 -0.20 -5.81 -24.90
N CYS A 296 0.23 -6.21 -23.70
CA CYS A 296 1.41 -7.04 -23.56
C CYS A 296 1.13 -8.39 -24.22
N THR A 297 2.17 -9.05 -24.71
CA THR A 297 2.08 -10.42 -25.21
C THR A 297 1.52 -11.35 -24.11
N GLU A 298 0.79 -12.39 -24.50
CA GLU A 298 0.08 -13.31 -23.60
C GLU A 298 0.97 -13.75 -22.42
N GLY A 299 0.43 -13.66 -21.20
CA GLY A 299 1.15 -14.02 -19.98
C GLY A 299 2.05 -12.93 -19.41
N CYS A 300 1.87 -11.66 -19.81
CA CYS A 300 2.66 -10.53 -19.33
C CYS A 300 1.78 -9.46 -18.66
N THR A 301 2.15 -9.06 -17.45
CA THR A 301 1.42 -8.08 -16.63
C THR A 301 1.95 -6.64 -16.80
N ASN A 302 3.21 -6.47 -17.19
CA ASN A 302 3.83 -5.15 -17.38
C ASN A 302 4.83 -5.15 -18.55
N CYS A 303 4.57 -4.35 -19.56
CA CYS A 303 5.41 -4.21 -20.76
C CYS A 303 5.82 -2.74 -21.01
N PRO A 304 6.96 -2.29 -20.46
CA PRO A 304 7.29 -0.87 -20.37
C PRO A 304 7.73 -0.22 -21.68
N THR A 305 8.24 -0.98 -22.65
CA THR A 305 8.83 -0.43 -23.89
C THR A 305 8.24 -1.01 -25.17
N SER A 306 7.74 -2.24 -25.14
CA SER A 306 7.05 -2.87 -26.28
C SER A 306 6.22 -4.05 -25.80
N PRO A 307 5.18 -4.46 -26.54
CA PRO A 307 4.35 -5.63 -26.22
C PRO A 307 5.11 -6.92 -25.95
N ASP A 308 6.26 -7.10 -26.62
CA ASP A 308 7.08 -8.32 -26.57
C ASP A 308 8.13 -8.29 -25.44
N LEU A 309 8.34 -7.15 -24.79
CA LEU A 309 9.27 -7.02 -23.67
C LEU A 309 8.49 -6.90 -22.36
N CYS A 310 8.44 -8.02 -21.64
CA CYS A 310 7.80 -8.14 -20.36
C CYS A 310 8.76 -7.94 -19.19
N GLN A 311 8.34 -7.14 -18.21
CA GLN A 311 9.05 -6.97 -16.95
C GLN A 311 8.59 -7.99 -15.91
N THR A 312 7.30 -8.37 -15.93
CA THR A 312 6.68 -9.29 -14.98
C THR A 312 5.65 -10.17 -15.67
N CYS A 313 5.81 -11.49 -15.57
CA CYS A 313 4.88 -12.47 -16.14
C CYS A 313 3.68 -12.75 -15.24
N ASP A 314 2.55 -13.12 -15.85
CA ASP A 314 1.36 -13.59 -15.16
C ASP A 314 1.62 -14.95 -14.48
N SER A 315 0.75 -15.31 -13.53
CA SER A 315 0.73 -16.65 -12.93
C SER A 315 0.62 -17.73 -14.02
N GLY A 316 1.46 -18.77 -13.92
CA GLY A 316 1.60 -19.83 -14.91
C GLY A 316 2.51 -19.50 -16.09
N TYR A 317 3.29 -18.42 -16.01
CA TYR A 317 4.31 -18.03 -16.97
C TYR A 317 5.66 -17.79 -16.30
N THR A 318 6.74 -17.92 -17.07
CA THR A 318 8.12 -17.65 -16.64
C THR A 318 8.85 -16.78 -17.65
N ASN A 319 9.81 -16.00 -17.17
CA ASN A 319 10.58 -15.08 -18.02
C ASN A 319 11.45 -15.86 -19.02
N THR A 320 11.46 -15.40 -20.26
CA THR A 320 12.34 -15.92 -21.31
C THR A 320 13.59 -15.06 -21.44
N SER A 321 14.66 -15.64 -22.01
CA SER A 321 15.96 -14.93 -22.16
C SER A 321 15.92 -13.72 -23.10
N ASP A 322 14.91 -13.65 -23.98
CA ASP A 322 14.62 -12.51 -24.86
C ASP A 322 13.72 -11.46 -24.20
N GLY A 323 13.37 -11.64 -22.92
CA GLY A 323 12.58 -10.71 -22.13
C GLY A 323 11.08 -10.81 -22.36
N GLY A 324 10.57 -11.94 -22.85
CA GLY A 324 9.14 -12.25 -22.93
C GLY A 324 8.69 -13.20 -21.81
N CYS A 325 7.47 -13.72 -21.93
CA CYS A 325 6.89 -14.70 -21.02
C CYS A 325 6.56 -16.00 -21.76
N ALA A 326 6.96 -17.14 -21.18
CA ALA A 326 6.61 -18.46 -21.67
C ALA A 326 5.75 -19.18 -20.66
N ARG A 327 4.65 -19.78 -21.13
CA ARG A 327 3.73 -20.55 -20.29
C ARG A 327 4.45 -21.78 -19.71
N CYS A 328 4.20 -22.07 -18.44
CA CYS A 328 4.64 -23.33 -17.83
C CYS A 328 4.04 -24.52 -18.60
N SER A 329 4.84 -25.57 -18.79
CA SER A 329 4.45 -26.79 -19.50
C SER A 329 3.35 -27.56 -18.79
N ASP A 330 3.32 -27.48 -17.45
CA ASP A 330 2.26 -28.07 -16.63
C ASP A 330 1.11 -27.07 -16.47
N PRO A 331 -0.13 -27.43 -16.86
CA PRO A 331 -1.26 -26.52 -16.84
C PRO A 331 -1.74 -26.14 -15.43
N HIS A 332 -1.35 -26.90 -14.40
CA HIS A 332 -1.71 -26.64 -13.00
C HIS A 332 -0.60 -25.89 -12.23
N CYS A 333 0.45 -25.46 -12.95
CA CYS A 333 1.59 -24.76 -12.39
C CYS A 333 1.36 -23.25 -12.40
N SER A 334 1.55 -22.60 -11.26
CA SER A 334 1.47 -21.14 -11.12
C SER A 334 2.85 -20.47 -11.14
N MET A 335 3.91 -21.18 -10.75
CA MET A 335 5.29 -20.66 -10.78
C MET A 335 6.25 -21.68 -11.36
N CYS A 336 7.01 -21.30 -12.39
CA CYS A 336 8.03 -22.14 -13.02
C CYS A 336 9.33 -21.37 -13.32
N GLU A 337 9.88 -20.69 -12.30
CA GLU A 337 11.02 -19.77 -12.43
C GLU A 337 12.32 -20.45 -12.91
N ALA A 338 12.49 -21.73 -12.59
CA ALA A 338 13.65 -22.51 -13.04
C ALA A 338 13.56 -22.95 -14.52
N GLY A 339 12.45 -22.64 -15.19
CA GLY A 339 12.16 -22.96 -16.59
C GLY A 339 10.77 -23.57 -16.76
N VAL A 340 10.25 -23.57 -18.00
CA VAL A 340 8.87 -23.97 -18.31
C VAL A 340 8.49 -25.37 -17.82
N ASP A 341 9.44 -26.29 -17.65
CA ASP A 341 9.21 -27.67 -17.19
C ASP A 341 9.44 -27.88 -15.68
N ALA A 342 9.84 -26.85 -14.94
CA ALA A 342 10.24 -26.93 -13.54
C ALA A 342 9.28 -26.13 -12.66
N CYS A 343 8.14 -26.74 -12.32
CA CYS A 343 7.17 -26.11 -11.44
C CYS A 343 7.65 -26.04 -9.99
N THR A 344 7.49 -24.88 -9.37
CA THR A 344 7.81 -24.63 -7.96
C THR A 344 6.57 -24.38 -7.11
N VAL A 345 5.47 -23.94 -7.72
CA VAL A 345 4.18 -23.78 -7.04
C VAL A 345 3.08 -24.24 -7.97
N CYS A 346 2.24 -25.14 -7.49
CA CYS A 346 1.00 -25.51 -8.15
C CYS A 346 -0.14 -24.69 -7.54
N ASP A 347 -0.89 -23.98 -8.37
CA ASP A 347 -2.10 -23.30 -7.93
C ASP A 347 -3.09 -23.27 -9.09
N ASP A 348 -4.26 -23.85 -8.87
CA ASP A 348 -5.34 -24.03 -9.83
C ASP A 348 -6.66 -23.67 -9.12
N PRO A 349 -7.69 -23.19 -9.83
CA PRO A 349 -9.03 -22.98 -9.24
C PRO A 349 -9.59 -24.14 -8.40
N ASP A 350 -9.15 -25.38 -8.65
CA ASP A 350 -9.56 -26.55 -7.86
C ASP A 350 -8.70 -26.79 -6.60
N SER A 351 -7.61 -26.05 -6.43
CA SER A 351 -6.63 -26.07 -5.33
C SER A 351 -6.00 -27.44 -4.96
N LYS A 352 -6.37 -28.55 -5.60
CA LYS A 352 -6.01 -29.93 -5.20
C LYS A 352 -4.63 -30.44 -5.61
N TYR A 353 -3.73 -29.56 -6.08
CA TYR A 353 -2.44 -29.96 -6.65
C TYR A 353 -1.25 -29.45 -5.83
N GLY A 354 -0.14 -30.17 -5.93
CA GLY A 354 1.15 -29.81 -5.35
C GLY A 354 2.31 -30.32 -6.19
N VAL A 355 3.49 -29.75 -6.00
CA VAL A 355 4.67 -30.15 -6.78
C VAL A 355 5.15 -31.53 -6.34
N ASP A 356 5.29 -32.44 -7.29
CA ASP A 356 6.06 -33.66 -7.08
C ASP A 356 7.55 -33.34 -7.16
N LEU A 357 8.21 -33.24 -6.00
CA LEU A 357 9.64 -32.90 -5.88
C LEU A 357 10.59 -33.80 -6.69
N VAL A 358 10.14 -34.98 -7.13
CA VAL A 358 10.93 -35.86 -8.00
C VAL A 358 10.84 -35.45 -9.47
N THR A 359 9.65 -35.05 -9.93
CA THR A 359 9.38 -34.81 -11.35
C THR A 359 9.25 -33.33 -11.71
N GLY A 360 9.08 -32.44 -10.73
CA GLY A 360 8.85 -31.01 -10.92
C GLY A 360 7.49 -30.67 -11.52
N LYS A 361 6.53 -31.61 -11.46
CA LYS A 361 5.19 -31.48 -12.05
C LYS A 361 4.11 -31.40 -10.97
N CYS A 362 2.97 -30.83 -11.33
CA CYS A 362 1.81 -30.78 -10.45
C CYS A 362 1.09 -32.13 -10.45
N VAL A 363 0.97 -32.70 -9.27
CA VAL A 363 0.21 -33.93 -9.04
C VAL A 363 -0.81 -33.67 -7.94
N GLU A 364 -1.88 -34.45 -7.90
CA GLU A 364 -2.86 -34.35 -6.82
C GLU A 364 -2.17 -34.57 -5.46
N CYS A 365 -2.64 -33.84 -4.44
CA CYS A 365 -2.11 -33.98 -3.09
C CYS A 365 -2.19 -35.45 -2.63
N ARG A 366 -1.07 -35.97 -2.13
CA ARG A 366 -0.94 -37.38 -1.70
C ARG A 366 -1.57 -37.64 -0.33
N LEU A 367 -1.81 -36.59 0.44
CA LEU A 367 -2.39 -36.66 1.77
C LEU A 367 -3.92 -36.72 1.67
N GLU A 368 -4.51 -37.70 2.35
CA GLU A 368 -5.98 -37.78 2.47
C GLU A 368 -6.52 -36.54 3.18
N HIS A 369 -7.69 -36.08 2.73
CA HIS A 369 -8.36 -34.88 3.22
C HIS A 369 -7.58 -33.57 3.04
N CYS A 370 -6.56 -33.55 2.18
CA CYS A 370 -5.90 -32.32 1.80
C CYS A 370 -6.66 -31.60 0.69
N ALA A 371 -6.99 -30.33 0.93
CA ALA A 371 -7.60 -29.44 -0.06
C ALA A 371 -6.55 -28.78 -0.96
N ASN A 372 -5.35 -28.50 -0.43
CA ASN A 372 -4.31 -27.78 -1.14
C ASN A 372 -2.91 -28.04 -0.58
N CYS A 373 -1.94 -28.28 -1.47
CA CYS A 373 -0.56 -28.61 -1.11
C CYS A 373 0.52 -27.71 -1.75
N GLN A 374 0.20 -26.98 -2.83
CA GLN A 374 1.06 -25.97 -3.49
C GLN A 374 2.45 -26.45 -3.91
N ASP A 375 3.45 -26.34 -3.04
CA ASP A 375 4.88 -26.48 -3.31
C ASP A 375 5.43 -27.88 -2.98
N ASP A 376 4.65 -28.74 -2.31
CA ASP A 376 4.98 -30.17 -2.15
C ASP A 376 3.71 -31.01 -2.08
N ALA A 377 3.51 -31.91 -3.05
CA ALA A 377 2.35 -32.82 -3.08
C ALA A 377 2.23 -33.75 -1.85
N SER A 378 3.28 -33.84 -1.04
CA SER A 378 3.35 -34.68 0.17
C SER A 378 3.08 -33.89 1.45
N VAL A 379 2.95 -32.57 1.38
CA VAL A 379 2.69 -31.67 2.51
C VAL A 379 1.39 -30.94 2.24
N CYS A 380 0.45 -30.97 3.18
CA CYS A 380 -0.78 -30.24 3.03
C CYS A 380 -0.58 -28.82 3.56
N ARG A 381 -1.10 -27.83 2.84
CA ARG A 381 -1.18 -26.44 3.30
C ARG A 381 -2.56 -26.15 3.88
N TRP A 382 -3.62 -26.57 3.17
CA TRP A 382 -5.00 -26.46 3.62
C TRP A 382 -5.73 -27.79 3.51
N CYS A 383 -6.41 -28.17 4.58
CA CYS A 383 -7.23 -29.38 4.61
C CYS A 383 -8.67 -29.08 4.16
N ASN A 384 -9.40 -30.12 3.75
CA ASN A 384 -10.82 -30.02 3.46
C ASN A 384 -11.61 -29.61 4.70
N ASP A 385 -12.79 -29.02 4.52
CA ASP A 385 -13.69 -28.68 5.62
C ASP A 385 -13.88 -29.86 6.59
N GLY A 386 -13.85 -29.56 7.89
CA GLY A 386 -13.88 -30.54 8.97
C GLY A 386 -12.51 -31.15 9.31
N TYR A 387 -11.43 -30.69 8.68
CA TYR A 387 -10.06 -31.12 8.99
C TYR A 387 -9.13 -29.90 9.17
N TRP A 388 -8.13 -30.04 10.02
CA TRP A 388 -7.06 -29.05 10.19
C TRP A 388 -5.68 -29.64 9.95
N ASN A 389 -4.75 -28.74 9.64
CA ASN A 389 -3.38 -29.08 9.30
C ASN A 389 -2.53 -29.26 10.56
N ASP A 390 -2.34 -30.51 10.97
CA ASP A 390 -1.42 -30.84 12.05
C ASP A 390 0.02 -30.82 11.50
N GLN A 391 0.69 -29.68 11.65
CA GLN A 391 2.07 -29.50 11.23
C GLN A 391 3.05 -30.45 11.96
N ALA A 392 2.72 -30.87 13.18
CA ALA A 392 3.57 -31.78 13.95
C ALA A 392 3.43 -33.23 13.43
N ALA A 393 2.25 -33.63 12.99
CA ALA A 393 2.00 -34.94 12.38
C ALA A 393 2.21 -34.97 10.86
N GLY A 394 2.22 -33.80 10.19
CA GLY A 394 2.23 -33.66 8.74
C GLY A 394 0.96 -34.18 8.07
N LEU A 395 -0.19 -34.11 8.75
CA LEU A 395 -1.44 -34.75 8.33
C LEU A 395 -2.65 -33.82 8.53
N CYS A 396 -3.68 -34.02 7.71
CA CYS A 396 -5.00 -33.43 7.94
C CYS A 396 -5.77 -34.27 8.97
N THR A 397 -6.04 -33.71 10.13
CA THR A 397 -6.75 -34.40 11.21
C THR A 397 -8.12 -33.80 11.43
N VAL A 398 -9.09 -34.62 11.84
CA VAL A 398 -10.50 -34.21 11.99
C VAL A 398 -10.63 -33.15 13.09
N CYS A 399 -11.36 -32.08 12.80
CA CYS A 399 -11.74 -31.09 13.79
C CYS A 399 -12.61 -31.71 14.89
N LYS A 400 -12.32 -31.41 16.15
CA LYS A 400 -13.11 -31.77 17.33
C LYS A 400 -14.37 -30.92 17.42
N GLY A 401 -15.44 -31.55 17.91
CA GLY A 401 -16.72 -30.89 18.14
C GLY A 401 -17.48 -30.57 16.85
N SER A 402 -18.31 -29.53 16.88
CA SER A 402 -19.17 -29.13 15.75
C SER A 402 -18.51 -28.04 14.89
N CYS A 403 -17.22 -28.22 14.61
CA CYS A 403 -16.40 -27.22 13.95
C CYS A 403 -16.24 -27.53 12.45
N ALA A 404 -16.55 -26.57 11.59
CA ALA A 404 -16.34 -26.62 10.15
C ALA A 404 -14.89 -26.35 9.76
N ARG A 405 -14.22 -25.44 10.49
CA ARG A 405 -12.81 -25.09 10.26
C ARG A 405 -12.13 -24.83 11.60
N CYS A 406 -11.07 -25.55 11.88
CA CYS A 406 -10.30 -25.41 13.10
C CYS A 406 -8.82 -25.14 12.82
N SER A 407 -8.15 -24.54 13.79
CA SER A 407 -6.73 -24.20 13.77
C SER A 407 -6.08 -24.56 15.12
N THR A 408 -4.76 -24.44 15.23
CA THR A 408 -4.06 -24.56 16.52
C THR A 408 -3.57 -23.23 17.00
N ASN A 409 -3.79 -22.93 18.28
CA ASN A 409 -3.26 -21.73 18.91
C ASN A 409 -1.77 -21.85 19.25
N MET A 410 -1.22 -20.78 19.83
CA MET A 410 0.18 -20.71 20.25
C MET A 410 0.55 -21.73 21.34
N GLU A 411 -0.44 -22.31 22.02
CA GLU A 411 -0.28 -23.33 23.06
C GLU A 411 -0.40 -24.76 22.49
N GLY A 412 -0.65 -24.89 21.17
CA GLY A 412 -0.83 -26.17 20.48
C GLY A 412 -2.20 -26.80 20.72
N GLU A 413 -3.15 -26.05 21.28
CA GLU A 413 -4.52 -26.48 21.49
C GLU A 413 -5.37 -26.14 20.26
N GLU A 414 -6.34 -27.01 19.97
CA GLU A 414 -7.23 -26.88 18.83
C GLU A 414 -8.35 -25.88 19.11
N GLU A 415 -8.58 -24.96 18.18
CA GLU A 415 -9.58 -23.90 18.27
C GLU A 415 -10.46 -23.87 17.02
N CYS A 416 -11.74 -23.54 17.19
CA CYS A 416 -12.66 -23.46 16.07
C CYS A 416 -12.70 -22.05 15.49
N ASP A 417 -12.38 -21.93 14.20
CA ASP A 417 -12.47 -20.68 13.42
C ASP A 417 -13.89 -20.51 12.85
N TRP A 418 -14.60 -21.61 12.60
CA TRP A 418 -15.95 -21.57 12.02
C TRP A 418 -16.80 -22.79 12.40
N CYS A 419 -18.04 -22.56 12.82
CA CYS A 419 -18.98 -23.62 13.19
C CYS A 419 -19.66 -24.29 11.99
N LEU A 420 -20.02 -25.56 12.13
CA LEU A 420 -20.88 -26.26 11.18
C LEU A 420 -22.25 -25.61 11.09
N GLU A 421 -22.94 -25.79 9.95
CA GLU A 421 -24.30 -25.31 9.76
C GLU A 421 -25.24 -25.83 10.88
N GLY A 422 -25.99 -24.92 11.50
CA GLY A 422 -26.84 -25.21 12.66
C GLY A 422 -26.14 -25.07 14.03
N PHE A 423 -24.90 -24.60 14.05
CA PHE A 423 -24.15 -24.29 15.27
C PHE A 423 -23.66 -22.83 15.26
N GLU A 424 -23.59 -22.20 16.43
CA GLU A 424 -23.06 -20.85 16.66
C GLU A 424 -21.98 -20.87 17.75
N PHE A 425 -21.20 -19.79 17.85
CA PHE A 425 -20.19 -19.67 18.90
C PHE A 425 -20.85 -19.53 20.28
N ASP A 426 -20.27 -20.19 21.28
CA ASP A 426 -20.69 -20.09 22.67
C ASP A 426 -20.27 -18.74 23.25
N ASP A 427 -21.21 -17.79 23.33
CA ASP A 427 -20.99 -16.45 23.88
C ASP A 427 -20.62 -16.45 25.38
N GLU A 428 -20.88 -17.54 26.11
CA GLU A 428 -20.49 -17.69 27.51
C GLU A 428 -19.04 -18.20 27.68
N ASP A 429 -18.46 -18.74 26.61
CA ASP A 429 -17.05 -19.08 26.56
C ASP A 429 -16.24 -17.81 26.31
N SER A 430 -15.57 -17.31 27.34
CA SER A 430 -14.67 -16.14 27.25
C SER A 430 -13.53 -16.29 26.23
N ALA A 431 -13.31 -17.50 25.69
CA ALA A 431 -12.39 -17.75 24.57
C ALA A 431 -13.03 -17.66 23.17
N GLY A 432 -14.38 -17.65 23.07
CA GLY A 432 -15.16 -17.42 21.85
C GLY A 432 -15.00 -18.47 20.75
N ARG A 433 -14.51 -19.67 21.06
CA ARG A 433 -13.98 -20.63 20.06
C ARG A 433 -14.59 -22.04 20.14
N LYS A 434 -15.74 -22.18 20.79
CA LYS A 434 -16.52 -23.43 20.85
C LYS A 434 -17.87 -23.28 20.19
N CYS A 435 -18.26 -24.27 19.38
CA CYS A 435 -19.53 -24.28 18.67
C CYS A 435 -20.62 -25.04 19.44
N ILE A 436 -21.77 -24.39 19.65
CA ILE A 436 -22.97 -24.93 20.29
C ILE A 436 -24.15 -24.93 19.31
N PRO A 437 -25.14 -25.84 19.44
CA PRO A 437 -26.30 -25.85 18.56
C PRO A 437 -27.08 -24.53 18.69
N VAL A 438 -27.51 -23.96 17.56
CA VAL A 438 -28.39 -22.78 17.56
C VAL A 438 -29.71 -23.16 18.25
N ALA A 439 -30.08 -22.44 19.30
CA ALA A 439 -31.31 -22.71 20.04
C ALA A 439 -32.54 -22.51 19.12
N SER A 440 -33.40 -23.52 19.05
CA SER A 440 -34.61 -23.54 18.20
C SER A 440 -35.80 -22.79 18.80
#